data_AF-A0A975FKF1-F1
#
_entry.id   AF-A0A975FKF1-F1
#
_cell.length_a   1.000
_cell.length_b   1.000
_cell.length_c   1.000
_cell.angle_alpha   90.00
_cell.angle_beta   90.00
_cell.angle_gamma   90.00
#
_symmetry.space_group_name_H-M   'P 1'
#
loop_
_entity.id
_entity.type
_entity.pdbx_description
1 polymer ?
#
loop_
_entity_poly.entity_id
_entity_poly.type
_entity_poly.pdbx_seq_one_letter_code
_entity_poly.pdbx_strand_id
1 'polypeptide(L)'
;MSINFKLDDRRLVDHEEDAWDRTWIGWAEDLTDDDVYEQNRGVWLLGRRSRNERLATFSYQGVVKVVVAIDDFEYVPGGKQAIIGRVLRSGDPDYDRLIGTTVDTFRNPVTYQDEGDRECACGCGASVTGTVTFLPGHDQRAVHDRISKQWGSTLAFVRWFDETYGRPQQASTSRLL
;
A
#
# COMPACT_ATOMS: atom_id res chain seq x y z
N MET A 1 -2.93 2.14 4.61
CA MET A 1 -3.38 0.77 4.29
C MET A 1 -2.12 0.03 3.89
N SER A 2 -2.09 -1.29 4.07
CA SER A 2 -0.92 -2.12 3.74
C SER A 2 -1.34 -3.37 3.00
N ILE A 3 -0.45 -3.86 2.12
CA ILE A 3 -0.56 -5.22 1.59
C ILE A 3 0.15 -6.14 2.58
N ASN A 4 -0.50 -7.23 2.99
CA ASN A 4 0.10 -8.26 3.82
C ASN A 4 0.32 -9.54 3.02
N PHE A 5 1.54 -10.05 3.05
CA PHE A 5 1.99 -11.30 2.49
C PHE A 5 2.16 -12.32 3.60
N LYS A 6 1.41 -13.42 3.51
CA LYS A 6 1.47 -14.51 4.50
C LYS A 6 2.54 -15.50 4.07
N LEU A 7 3.48 -15.73 4.97
CA LEU A 7 4.57 -16.67 4.81
C LEU A 7 4.26 -17.94 5.59
N ASP A 8 4.63 -19.07 4.97
CA ASP A 8 4.70 -20.38 5.64
C ASP A 8 6.09 -20.60 6.24
N ASP A 9 6.31 -21.78 6.82
CA ASP A 9 7.63 -22.20 7.29
C ASP A 9 8.67 -22.13 6.18
N ARG A 10 9.90 -21.72 6.54
CA ARG A 10 11.02 -21.72 5.61
C ARG A 10 11.18 -23.09 4.97
N ARG A 11 11.21 -23.11 3.64
CA ARG A 11 11.55 -24.30 2.85
C ARG A 11 12.49 -23.93 1.72
N LEU A 12 13.38 -24.86 1.39
CA LEU A 12 14.21 -24.75 0.19
C LEU A 12 13.33 -24.89 -1.05
N VAL A 13 13.73 -24.19 -2.10
CA VAL A 13 13.17 -24.34 -3.45
C VAL A 13 14.32 -24.53 -4.42
N ASP A 14 14.07 -25.26 -5.50
CA ASP A 14 15.04 -25.37 -6.58
C ASP A 14 15.05 -24.06 -7.37
N HIS A 15 16.20 -23.41 -7.48
CA HIS A 15 16.29 -22.13 -8.19
C HIS A 15 16.04 -22.30 -9.70
N GLU A 16 16.31 -23.48 -10.26
CA GLU A 16 16.10 -23.75 -11.69
C GLU A 16 14.61 -23.88 -12.02
N GLU A 17 13.80 -24.30 -11.03
CA GLU A 17 12.35 -24.42 -11.16
C GLU A 17 11.60 -23.19 -10.61
N ASP A 18 12.24 -22.38 -9.77
CA ASP A 18 11.64 -21.18 -9.22
C ASP A 18 11.52 -20.08 -10.28
N ALA A 19 10.34 -19.48 -10.38
CA ALA A 19 10.05 -18.43 -11.35
C ALA A 19 10.90 -17.16 -11.18
N TRP A 20 11.68 -17.06 -10.10
CA TRP A 20 12.44 -15.88 -9.75
C TRP A 20 13.79 -16.19 -9.08
N ASP A 21 14.37 -17.35 -9.41
CA ASP A 21 15.73 -17.75 -9.01
C ASP A 21 15.98 -17.74 -7.50
N ARG A 22 14.92 -17.98 -6.71
CA ARG A 22 15.03 -18.06 -5.25
C ARG A 22 15.63 -19.39 -4.85
N THR A 23 16.31 -19.40 -3.72
CA THR A 23 16.86 -20.63 -3.11
C THR A 23 16.03 -21.12 -1.93
N TRP A 24 15.20 -20.25 -1.37
CA TRP A 24 14.23 -20.59 -0.33
C TRP A 24 13.07 -19.59 -0.32
N ILE A 25 11.98 -19.98 0.34
CA ILE A 25 10.83 -19.11 0.62
C ILE A 25 10.34 -19.34 2.06
N GLY A 26 9.50 -18.44 2.56
CA GLY A 26 8.86 -18.57 3.88
C GLY A 26 9.58 -17.75 4.96
N TRP A 27 9.39 -18.14 6.22
CA TRP A 27 9.94 -17.45 7.39
C TRP A 27 10.63 -18.41 8.35
N ALA A 28 11.67 -17.93 9.04
CA ALA A 28 12.37 -18.59 10.13
C ALA A 28 13.00 -17.55 11.06
N GLU A 29 13.23 -17.93 12.33
CA GLU A 29 13.70 -17.01 13.38
C GLU A 29 15.16 -16.57 13.22
N ASP A 30 15.96 -17.34 12.48
CA ASP A 30 17.38 -17.07 12.19
C ASP A 30 17.60 -16.09 11.03
N LEU A 31 16.53 -15.66 10.35
CA LEU A 31 16.60 -14.77 9.19
C LEU A 31 16.50 -13.30 9.60
N THR A 32 17.21 -12.43 8.88
CA THR A 32 17.03 -10.98 9.03
C THR A 32 15.79 -10.51 8.25
N ASP A 33 15.24 -9.35 8.63
CA ASP A 33 14.13 -8.74 7.88
C ASP A 33 14.47 -8.50 6.39
N ASP A 34 15.73 -8.17 6.09
CA ASP A 34 16.20 -7.97 4.71
C ASP A 34 16.24 -9.30 3.94
N ASP A 35 16.71 -10.38 4.57
CA ASP A 35 16.70 -11.71 3.96
C ASP A 35 15.27 -12.18 3.65
N VAL A 36 14.35 -11.98 4.60
CA VAL A 36 12.93 -12.28 4.41
C VAL A 36 12.34 -11.44 3.28
N TYR A 37 12.65 -10.15 3.24
CA TYR A 37 12.18 -9.28 2.17
C TYR A 37 12.71 -9.73 0.81
N GLU A 38 14.02 -9.86 0.61
CA GLU A 38 14.59 -10.18 -0.70
C GLU A 38 14.04 -11.49 -1.28
N GLN A 39 13.89 -12.51 -0.44
CA GLN A 39 13.44 -13.84 -0.89
C GLN A 39 11.92 -13.91 -1.07
N ASN A 40 11.15 -13.04 -0.41
CA ASN A 40 9.69 -13.14 -0.44
C ASN A 40 8.98 -11.93 -1.07
N ARG A 41 9.69 -10.88 -1.50
CA ARG A 41 9.06 -9.65 -2.04
C ARG A 41 8.31 -9.83 -3.35
N GLY A 42 8.38 -11.01 -3.98
CA GLY A 42 7.82 -11.23 -5.30
C GLY A 42 7.23 -12.61 -5.54
N VAL A 43 6.89 -12.85 -6.82
CA VAL A 43 6.10 -14.00 -7.27
C VAL A 43 4.64 -13.92 -6.78
N TRP A 44 4.13 -12.69 -6.62
CA TRP A 44 2.76 -12.43 -6.17
C TRP A 44 1.82 -12.06 -7.32
N LEU A 45 0.58 -12.54 -7.27
CA LEU A 45 -0.49 -12.07 -8.14
C LEU A 45 -1.17 -10.87 -7.46
N LEU A 46 -0.82 -9.66 -7.90
CA LEU A 46 -1.33 -8.42 -7.33
C LEU A 46 -2.39 -7.79 -8.25
N GLY A 47 -3.54 -7.41 -7.67
CA GLY A 47 -4.56 -6.67 -8.38
C GLY A 47 -4.23 -5.17 -8.48
N ARG A 48 -5.00 -4.43 -9.29
CA ARG A 48 -4.84 -2.97 -9.49
C ARG A 48 -4.81 -2.17 -8.18
N ARG A 49 -5.50 -2.64 -7.13
CA ARG A 49 -5.52 -2.01 -5.79
C ARG A 49 -4.13 -1.87 -5.18
N SER A 50 -3.21 -2.81 -5.45
CA SER A 50 -1.84 -2.77 -4.91
C SER A 50 -1.13 -1.45 -5.18
N ARG A 51 -1.43 -0.77 -6.29
CA ARG A 51 -0.84 0.51 -6.68
C ARG A 51 -1.25 1.69 -5.80
N ASN A 52 -2.26 1.53 -4.95
CA ASN A 52 -2.68 2.55 -3.99
C ASN A 52 -2.03 2.38 -2.61
N GLU A 53 -1.31 1.27 -2.40
CA GLU A 53 -0.76 0.91 -1.12
C GLU A 53 0.66 1.46 -1.00
N ARG A 54 0.99 2.01 0.17
CA ARG A 54 2.31 2.60 0.46
C ARG A 54 3.18 1.71 1.34
N LEU A 55 2.58 0.68 1.92
CA LEU A 55 3.23 -0.23 2.85
C LEU A 55 2.95 -1.67 2.45
N ALA A 56 3.96 -2.51 2.60
CA ALA A 56 3.85 -3.95 2.57
C ALA A 56 4.26 -4.53 3.92
N THR A 57 3.67 -5.65 4.29
CA THR A 57 4.00 -6.41 5.49
C THR A 57 4.16 -7.87 5.13
N PHE A 58 5.06 -8.56 5.83
CA PHE A 58 5.19 -10.01 5.76
C PHE A 58 4.81 -10.56 7.12
N SER A 59 3.88 -11.50 7.14
CA SER A 59 3.39 -12.13 8.37
C SER A 59 3.68 -13.62 8.38
N TYR A 60 3.91 -14.15 9.56
CA TYR A 60 4.06 -15.58 9.80
C TYR A 60 3.22 -15.95 11.02
N GLN A 61 2.46 -17.05 10.90
CA GLN A 61 1.48 -17.48 11.91
C GLN A 61 0.54 -16.35 12.38
N GLY A 62 0.08 -15.52 11.45
CA GLY A 62 -0.88 -14.44 11.74
C GLY A 62 -0.26 -13.21 12.41
N VAL A 63 1.06 -13.09 12.51
CA VAL A 63 1.75 -11.96 13.15
C VAL A 63 2.69 -11.28 12.16
N VAL A 64 2.65 -9.95 12.05
CA VAL A 64 3.58 -9.17 11.21
C VAL A 64 5.01 -9.30 11.73
N LYS A 65 5.92 -9.69 10.84
CA LYS A 65 7.36 -9.89 11.08
C LYS A 65 8.24 -8.88 10.37
N VAL A 66 7.83 -8.40 9.20
CA VAL A 66 8.58 -7.42 8.41
C VAL A 66 7.63 -6.35 7.90
N VAL A 67 8.08 -5.10 7.89
CA VAL A 67 7.35 -3.93 7.36
C VAL A 67 8.22 -3.26 6.30
N VAL A 68 7.62 -2.90 5.17
CA VAL A 68 8.32 -2.35 4.00
C VAL A 68 7.57 -1.12 3.50
N ALA A 69 8.29 -0.02 3.27
CA ALA A 69 7.78 1.09 2.49
C ALA A 69 7.88 0.73 1.00
N ILE A 70 6.75 0.82 0.30
CA ILE A 70 6.66 0.51 -1.13
C ILE A 70 7.10 1.74 -1.92
N ASP A 71 8.11 1.56 -2.77
CA ASP A 71 8.57 2.58 -3.70
C ASP A 71 7.98 2.34 -5.10
N ASP A 72 7.96 1.09 -5.57
CA ASP A 72 7.33 0.68 -6.83
C ASP A 72 7.06 -0.84 -6.87
N PHE A 73 6.70 -1.37 -8.03
CA PHE A 73 6.57 -2.80 -8.31
C PHE A 73 7.09 -3.12 -9.70
N GLU A 74 7.81 -4.23 -9.80
CA GLU A 74 8.25 -4.81 -11.08
C GLU A 74 7.44 -6.05 -11.45
N TYR A 75 7.40 -6.37 -12.74
CA TYR A 75 6.88 -7.64 -13.21
C TYR A 75 7.97 -8.70 -13.16
N VAL A 76 7.60 -9.89 -12.69
CA VAL A 76 8.45 -11.08 -12.69
C VAL A 76 7.82 -12.16 -13.60
N PRO A 77 8.56 -13.20 -14.01
CA PRO A 77 8.05 -14.23 -14.92
C PRO A 77 6.67 -14.80 -14.52
N GLY A 78 5.86 -15.13 -15.53
CA GLY A 78 4.51 -15.66 -15.33
C GLY A 78 3.44 -14.60 -15.00
N GLY A 79 3.70 -13.31 -15.30
CA GLY A 79 2.74 -12.22 -15.08
C GLY A 79 2.53 -11.86 -13.62
N LYS A 80 3.42 -12.31 -12.75
CA LYS A 80 3.44 -11.99 -11.32
C LYS A 80 4.22 -10.70 -11.09
N GLN A 81 4.20 -10.22 -9.86
CA GLN A 81 4.83 -8.98 -9.48
C GLN A 81 5.72 -9.16 -8.25
N ALA A 82 6.71 -8.28 -8.15
CA ALA A 82 7.52 -8.07 -6.97
C ALA A 82 7.43 -6.62 -6.50
N ILE A 83 7.50 -6.43 -5.19
CA ILE A 83 7.60 -5.11 -4.58
C ILE A 83 9.04 -4.64 -4.71
N ILE A 84 9.19 -3.37 -5.07
CA ILE A 84 10.40 -2.59 -4.91
C ILE A 84 10.15 -1.65 -3.74
N GLY A 85 10.99 -1.73 -2.71
CA GLY A 85 10.78 -0.98 -1.49
C GLY A 85 11.95 -1.09 -0.53
N ARG A 86 11.77 -0.47 0.63
CA ARG A 86 12.74 -0.42 1.71
C ARG A 86 12.17 -1.01 2.98
N VAL A 87 12.89 -1.96 3.58
CA VAL A 87 12.58 -2.50 4.89
C VAL A 87 12.67 -1.40 5.94
N LEU A 88 11.60 -1.21 6.71
CA LEU A 88 11.50 -0.25 7.80
C LEU A 88 12.03 -0.87 9.09
N ARG A 89 12.55 -0.03 10.00
CA ARG A 89 13.18 -0.48 11.25
C ARG A 89 12.60 0.26 12.44
N SER A 90 12.96 -0.18 13.64
CA SER A 90 12.52 0.48 14.88
C SER A 90 12.88 1.97 14.88
N GLY A 91 11.91 2.81 15.24
CA GLY A 91 11.98 4.26 15.13
C GLY A 91 11.29 4.83 13.89
N ASP A 92 10.96 4.00 12.88
CA ASP A 92 10.01 4.38 11.82
C ASP A 92 8.57 4.27 12.37
N PRO A 93 7.73 5.32 12.29
CA PRO A 93 6.37 5.30 12.86
C PRO A 93 5.48 4.17 12.31
N ASP A 94 5.63 3.81 11.04
CA ASP A 94 4.88 2.73 10.43
C ASP A 94 5.37 1.34 10.85
N TYR A 95 6.69 1.19 11.09
CA TYR A 95 7.24 -0.04 11.66
C TYR A 95 6.71 -0.24 13.08
N ASP A 96 6.89 0.76 13.94
CA ASP A 96 6.53 0.68 15.36
C ASP A 96 5.02 0.43 15.55
N ARG A 97 4.20 0.92 14.61
CA ARG A 97 2.74 0.71 14.61
C ARG A 97 2.33 -0.68 14.14
N LEU A 98 3.04 -1.30 13.20
CA LEU A 98 2.61 -2.51 12.50
C LEU A 98 3.32 -3.78 12.96
N ILE A 99 4.59 -3.69 13.36
CA ILE A 99 5.36 -4.86 13.76
C ILE A 99 4.67 -5.59 14.93
N GLY A 100 4.58 -6.92 14.86
CA GLY A 100 3.96 -7.73 15.91
C GLY A 100 2.42 -7.67 15.97
N THR A 101 1.77 -6.85 15.13
CA THR A 101 0.30 -6.83 15.05
C THR A 101 -0.25 -8.10 14.39
N THR A 102 -1.50 -8.43 14.72
CA THR A 102 -2.17 -9.61 14.15
C THR A 102 -2.80 -9.31 12.80
N VAL A 103 -2.72 -10.27 11.88
CA VAL A 103 -3.38 -10.24 10.57
C VAL A 103 -4.45 -11.32 10.49
N ASP A 104 -5.39 -11.18 9.55
CA ASP A 104 -6.44 -12.19 9.37
C ASP A 104 -5.87 -13.58 9.03
N THR A 105 -6.61 -14.63 9.35
CA THR A 105 -6.20 -16.02 9.09
C THR A 105 -6.84 -16.59 7.81
N PHE A 106 -7.33 -15.76 6.90
CA PHE A 106 -7.90 -16.26 5.64
C PHE A 106 -6.84 -16.96 4.79
N ARG A 107 -7.28 -17.92 3.97
CA ARG A 107 -6.39 -18.75 3.15
C ARG A 107 -5.66 -18.01 2.02
N ASN A 108 -6.11 -16.82 1.66
CA ASN A 108 -5.44 -16.05 0.61
C ASN A 108 -4.10 -15.50 1.16
N PRO A 109 -2.95 -15.84 0.54
CA PRO A 109 -1.65 -15.40 1.04
C PRO A 109 -1.40 -13.91 0.80
N VAL A 110 -2.20 -13.25 -0.06
CA VAL A 110 -2.19 -11.79 -0.22
C VAL A 110 -3.48 -11.22 0.35
N THR A 111 -3.34 -10.36 1.34
CA THR A 111 -4.46 -9.70 2.03
C THR A 111 -4.21 -8.21 2.07
N TYR A 112 -5.26 -7.41 1.88
CA TYR A 112 -5.17 -5.97 2.07
C TYR A 112 -5.64 -5.64 3.46
N GLN A 113 -4.79 -5.00 4.24
CA GLN A 113 -5.12 -4.52 5.57
C GLN A 113 -5.73 -3.13 5.44
N ASP A 114 -6.97 -3.03 5.90
CA ASP A 114 -7.67 -1.77 5.97
C ASP A 114 -7.02 -0.89 7.05
N GLU A 115 -6.89 0.41 6.77
CA GLU A 115 -6.84 1.38 7.85
C GLU A 115 -8.20 1.25 8.51
N GLY A 116 -8.24 0.94 9.80
CA GLY A 116 -9.50 0.78 10.53
C GLY A 116 -10.44 1.97 10.31
N ASP A 117 -11.70 1.81 10.71
CA ASP A 117 -12.73 2.81 10.50
C ASP A 117 -12.23 4.23 10.78
N ARG A 118 -12.32 5.10 9.76
CA ARG A 118 -12.03 6.53 9.94
C ARG A 118 -13.32 7.26 10.30
N GLU A 119 -13.21 8.37 11.04
CA GLU A 119 -14.35 9.27 11.15
C GLU A 119 -14.60 10.02 9.83
N CYS A 120 -15.87 10.30 9.54
CA CYS A 120 -16.25 11.12 8.39
C CYS A 120 -15.54 12.48 8.41
N ALA A 121 -14.80 12.81 7.34
CA ALA A 121 -14.09 14.09 7.23
C ALA A 121 -15.02 15.32 7.21
N CYS A 122 -16.32 15.07 6.95
CA CYS A 122 -17.41 16.03 7.03
C CYS A 122 -17.70 16.52 8.45
N GLY A 123 -17.22 15.81 9.49
CA GLY A 123 -17.45 16.15 10.89
C GLY A 123 -18.77 15.66 11.46
N CYS A 124 -19.48 14.75 10.79
CA CYS A 124 -20.73 14.19 11.32
C CYS A 124 -20.53 13.10 12.39
N GLY A 125 -19.28 12.73 12.70
CA GLY A 125 -18.94 11.70 13.69
C GLY A 125 -19.28 10.26 13.27
N ALA A 126 -19.78 10.04 12.05
CA ALA A 126 -20.03 8.69 11.56
C ALA A 126 -18.72 7.98 11.20
N SER A 127 -18.59 6.72 11.60
CA SER A 127 -17.52 5.84 11.13
C SER A 127 -17.70 5.49 9.65
N VAL A 128 -16.63 5.60 8.89
CA VAL A 128 -16.51 5.15 7.51
C VAL A 128 -15.75 3.84 7.52
N THR A 129 -16.46 2.75 7.25
CA THR A 129 -15.94 1.38 7.28
C THR A 129 -15.27 1.00 5.96
N GLY A 130 -14.16 0.28 6.03
CA GLY A 130 -13.50 -0.34 4.88
C GLY A 130 -12.66 0.61 4.02
N THR A 131 -12.46 0.24 2.75
CA THR A 131 -11.40 0.78 1.87
C THR A 131 -11.75 2.09 1.16
N VAL A 132 -12.85 2.74 1.54
CA VAL A 132 -13.41 3.87 0.81
C VAL A 132 -12.58 5.12 1.10
N THR A 133 -11.65 5.42 0.18
CA THR A 133 -10.76 6.58 0.26
C THR A 133 -11.47 7.91 0.06
N PHE A 134 -12.64 7.91 -0.59
CA PHE A 134 -13.49 9.07 -0.76
C PHE A 134 -14.97 8.69 -0.72
N LEU A 135 -15.72 9.34 0.16
CA LEU A 135 -17.15 9.13 0.37
C LEU A 135 -17.93 10.27 -0.30
N PRO A 136 -18.55 10.04 -1.47
CA PRO A 136 -19.26 11.08 -2.21
C PRO A 136 -20.32 11.78 -1.35
N GLY A 137 -20.48 13.10 -1.56
CA GLY A 137 -21.37 13.94 -0.76
C GLY A 137 -20.83 14.30 0.64
N HIS A 138 -20.26 13.34 1.39
CA HIS A 138 -19.67 13.59 2.69
C HIS A 138 -18.31 14.28 2.58
N ASP A 139 -17.33 13.61 1.99
CA ASP A 139 -15.98 14.15 1.84
C ASP A 139 -15.96 15.31 0.84
N GLN A 140 -16.85 15.29 -0.15
CA GLN A 140 -17.04 16.43 -1.05
C GLN A 140 -17.44 17.70 -0.29
N ARG A 141 -18.48 17.63 0.55
CA ARG A 141 -18.91 18.75 1.40
C ARG A 141 -17.79 19.19 2.34
N ALA A 142 -17.09 18.23 2.94
CA ALA A 142 -15.95 18.48 3.82
C ALA A 142 -14.84 19.33 3.14
N VAL A 143 -14.49 18.99 1.90
CA VAL A 143 -13.49 19.70 1.10
C VAL A 143 -14.01 21.07 0.69
N HIS A 144 -15.23 21.17 0.17
CA HIS A 144 -15.83 22.44 -0.25
C HIS A 144 -15.98 23.43 0.91
N ASP A 145 -16.37 22.98 2.11
CA ASP A 145 -16.47 23.82 3.29
C ASP A 145 -15.11 24.40 3.70
N ARG A 146 -14.05 23.59 3.69
CA ARG A 146 -12.68 24.04 4.01
C ARG A 146 -12.16 25.00 2.94
N ILE A 147 -12.41 24.69 1.67
CA ILE A 147 -12.10 25.58 0.55
C ILE A 147 -12.79 26.93 0.70
N SER A 148 -14.09 26.93 1.00
CA SER A 148 -14.87 28.16 1.17
C SER A 148 -14.39 28.97 2.38
N LYS A 149 -14.07 28.31 3.49
CA LYS A 149 -13.53 28.99 4.69
C LYS A 149 -12.17 29.65 4.46
N GLN A 150 -11.28 28.97 3.74
CA GLN A 150 -9.90 29.42 3.59
C GLN A 150 -9.67 30.31 2.35
N TRP A 151 -10.35 30.05 1.24
CA TRP A 151 -10.18 30.76 -0.03
C TRP A 151 -11.47 31.44 -0.54
N GLY A 152 -12.59 31.30 0.17
CA GLY A 152 -13.89 31.86 -0.24
C GLY A 152 -14.62 31.04 -1.30
N SER A 153 -13.91 30.51 -2.29
CA SER A 153 -14.49 29.71 -3.37
C SER A 153 -13.53 28.66 -3.94
N THR A 154 -14.08 27.64 -4.60
CA THR A 154 -13.29 26.65 -5.34
C THR A 154 -12.44 27.28 -6.44
N LEU A 155 -12.96 28.30 -7.14
CA LEU A 155 -12.19 29.01 -8.16
C LEU A 155 -10.98 29.73 -7.56
N ALA A 156 -11.15 30.38 -6.40
CA ALA A 156 -10.05 31.05 -5.70
C ALA A 156 -9.00 30.05 -5.19
N PHE A 157 -9.44 28.89 -4.69
CA PHE A 157 -8.53 27.79 -4.35
C PHE A 157 -7.73 27.31 -5.56
N VAL A 158 -8.39 27.07 -6.71
CA VAL A 158 -7.70 26.63 -7.94
C VAL A 158 -6.68 27.67 -8.41
N ARG A 159 -7.03 28.96 -8.39
CA ARG A 159 -6.09 30.04 -8.75
C ARG A 159 -4.86 30.05 -7.85
N TRP A 160 -5.07 30.00 -6.53
CA TRP A 160 -3.98 29.92 -5.57
C TRP A 160 -3.12 28.67 -5.79
N PHE A 161 -3.74 27.51 -6.04
CA PHE A 161 -3.02 26.26 -6.27
C PHE A 161 -2.16 26.34 -7.54
N ASP A 162 -2.73 26.82 -8.64
CA ASP A 162 -2.02 27.03 -9.91
C ASP A 162 -0.87 28.04 -9.78
N GLU A 163 -1.07 29.12 -9.02
CA GLU A 163 -0.02 30.11 -8.73
C GLU A 163 1.11 29.53 -7.87
N THR A 164 0.78 28.63 -6.95
CA THR A 164 1.73 28.02 -6.00
C THR A 164 2.53 26.88 -6.63
N TYR A 165 1.88 26.02 -7.41
CA TYR A 165 2.46 24.77 -7.92
C TYR A 165 2.60 24.73 -9.45
N GLY A 166 2.14 25.76 -10.15
CA GLY A 166 2.04 25.77 -11.60
C GLY A 166 0.80 25.04 -12.10
N ARG A 167 0.35 25.39 -13.31
CA ARG A 167 -0.77 24.71 -13.96
C ARG A 167 -0.37 23.31 -14.43
N PRO A 168 -1.24 22.29 -14.25
CA PRO A 168 -1.05 21.00 -14.91
C PRO A 168 -0.99 21.19 -16.42
N GLN A 169 -0.01 20.59 -17.10
CA GLN A 169 0.01 20.56 -18.56
C GLN A 169 -1.23 19.79 -19.05
N GLN A 170 -2.01 20.40 -19.94
CA GLN A 170 -3.08 19.68 -20.61
C GLN A 170 -2.45 18.58 -21.47
N ALA A 171 -2.83 17.32 -21.23
CA ALA A 171 -2.45 16.24 -22.12
C ALA A 171 -2.99 16.56 -23.53
N SER A 172 -2.07 16.72 -24.49
CA SER A 172 -2.39 16.92 -25.89
C SER A 172 -3.12 15.68 -26.40
N THR A 173 -4.45 15.76 -26.48
CA THR A 173 -5.25 14.76 -27.19
C THR A 173 -4.95 14.90 -28.68
N SER A 174 -3.95 14.16 -29.15
CA SER A 174 -3.73 13.93 -30.57
C SER A 174 -4.86 13.04 -31.07
N ARG A 175 -5.93 13.65 -31.58
CA ARG A 175 -6.90 12.95 -32.42
C ARG A 175 -6.20 12.65 -33.75
N LEU A 176 -5.76 11.40 -33.92
CA LEU A 176 -5.44 10.86 -35.22
C LEU A 176 -6.74 10.78 -36.03
N LEU A 177 -6.79 11.56 -37.11
CA LEU A 177 -7.71 11.38 -38.23
C LEU A 177 -7.25 10.18 -39.07
#